data_AF-A0A839FH11-F1
#
_entry.id   AF-A0A839FH11-F1
#
_cell.length_a   1.000
_cell.length_b   1.000
_cell.length_c   1.000
_cell.angle_alpha   90.00
_cell.angle_beta   90.00
_cell.angle_gamma   90.00
#
_symmetry.space_group_name_H-M   'P 1'
#
loop_
_entity.id
_entity.type
_entity.pdbx_description
1 polymer ?
#
loop_
_entity_poly.entity_id
_entity_poly.type
_entity_poly.pdbx_seq_one_letter_code
_entity_poly.pdbx_strand_id
1 'polypeptide(L)'
;MNIASTASAPFKVLLASVFATSLAACQSAPSSEVSVSPSAYTAEIPELTCAAHGSVKGAAAKLTANRTRPGDPAYMEFRQRLSPGIPSGHMYVVFGRLDDKGNPVTRQYNGLFPKGSLLGLYGGAIIPMPAELKPSYSDCNFTTGAAYRVSLTEAQYQRLLSKVRANLANPPLWTMFGFNCNNYAASLGTVAGLVEPSNRALPSFAYIYAYIEVNGDKKPPAKKPV
;
A
#
# COMPACT_ATOMS: atom_id res chain seq x y z
N MET A 1 -16.29 92.34 -33.96
CA MET A 1 -15.25 91.42 -33.45
C MET A 1 -14.98 90.40 -34.54
N ASN A 2 -14.25 90.82 -35.57
CA ASN A 2 -12.80 90.61 -35.82
C ASN A 2 -12.50 89.19 -36.35
N ILE A 3 -12.41 89.02 -37.69
CA ILE A 3 -11.18 88.96 -38.54
C ILE A 3 -10.54 87.56 -38.42
N ALA A 4 -10.70 86.60 -39.36
CA ALA A 4 -10.14 86.44 -40.71
C ALA A 4 -8.91 85.51 -40.76
N SER A 5 -8.71 84.88 -41.94
CA SER A 5 -7.42 84.40 -42.49
C SER A 5 -6.86 83.07 -41.93
N THR A 6 -6.15 82.17 -42.62
CA THR A 6 -5.71 81.99 -44.02
C THR A 6 -5.12 80.57 -44.18
N ALA A 7 -4.76 80.24 -45.43
CA ALA A 7 -4.29 78.97 -45.97
C ALA A 7 -2.93 78.39 -45.48
N SER A 8 -2.79 77.08 -45.77
CA SER A 8 -1.63 76.29 -46.26
C SER A 8 -0.33 76.15 -45.45
N ALA A 9 0.14 74.89 -45.40
CA ALA A 9 1.48 74.39 -45.79
C ALA A 9 2.10 73.37 -44.79
N PRO A 10 2.98 72.47 -45.25
CA PRO A 10 3.18 71.13 -44.70
C PRO A 10 4.43 71.00 -43.82
N PHE A 11 4.46 70.01 -42.92
CA PHE A 11 5.73 69.62 -42.28
C PHE A 11 5.88 68.11 -42.05
N LYS A 12 6.80 67.57 -42.86
CA LYS A 12 7.67 66.40 -42.77
C LYS A 12 7.63 65.53 -41.50
N VAL A 13 7.32 64.26 -41.75
CA VAL A 13 7.97 63.01 -41.30
C VAL A 13 9.12 63.13 -40.29
N LEU A 14 9.00 62.42 -39.16
CA LEU A 14 10.11 61.66 -38.58
C LEU A 14 9.58 60.33 -38.02
N LEU A 15 9.96 59.21 -38.68
CA LEU A 15 9.91 57.87 -38.11
C LEU A 15 10.98 57.77 -37.01
N ALA A 16 10.60 57.28 -35.83
CA ALA A 16 11.54 56.74 -34.86
C ALA A 16 11.04 55.36 -34.42
N SER A 17 11.63 54.33 -35.03
CA SER A 17 11.41 52.92 -34.73
C SER A 17 12.18 52.55 -33.46
N VAL A 18 11.48 52.25 -32.36
CA VAL A 18 12.08 51.67 -31.16
C VAL A 18 12.07 50.15 -31.31
N PHE A 19 13.23 49.56 -31.60
CA PHE A 19 13.45 48.11 -31.49
C PHE A 19 13.60 47.76 -30.00
N ALA A 20 12.60 47.08 -29.44
CA ALA A 20 12.73 46.42 -28.15
C ALA A 20 13.26 44.99 -28.36
N THR A 21 14.54 44.77 -28.07
CA THR A 21 15.13 43.42 -28.01
C THR A 21 14.82 42.80 -26.64
N SER A 22 13.89 41.84 -26.60
CA SER A 22 13.66 40.99 -25.45
C SER A 22 14.71 39.86 -25.41
N LEU A 23 15.61 39.90 -24.42
CA LEU A 23 16.45 38.75 -24.08
C LEU A 23 15.58 37.71 -23.35
N ALA A 24 15.27 36.60 -24.01
CA ALA A 24 14.73 35.41 -23.37
C ALA A 24 15.86 34.66 -22.66
N ALA A 25 15.96 34.81 -21.33
CA ALA A 25 16.85 34.01 -20.51
C ALA A 25 16.19 32.65 -20.22
N CYS A 26 16.72 31.57 -20.80
CA CYS A 26 16.38 30.21 -20.40
C CYS A 26 17.00 29.93 -19.02
N GLN A 27 16.19 29.99 -17.97
CA GLN A 27 16.59 29.47 -16.65
C GLN A 27 16.24 27.99 -16.58
N SER A 28 17.26 27.14 -16.66
CA SER A 28 17.16 25.73 -16.29
C SER A 28 16.92 25.64 -14.78
N ALA A 29 15.70 25.29 -14.37
CA ALA A 29 15.40 25.07 -12.96
C ALA A 29 16.10 23.78 -12.46
N PRO A 30 16.76 23.80 -11.30
CA PRO A 30 17.26 22.58 -10.69
C PRO A 30 16.09 21.72 -10.21
N SER A 31 16.10 20.44 -10.59
CA SER A 31 15.21 19.42 -10.07
C SER A 31 15.39 19.33 -8.55
N SER A 32 14.39 19.81 -7.80
CA SER A 32 14.36 19.66 -6.35
C SER A 32 14.19 18.18 -6.02
N GLU A 33 15.22 17.56 -5.44
CA GLU A 33 15.06 16.29 -4.74
C GLU A 33 14.12 16.53 -3.56
N VAL A 34 12.91 15.98 -3.65
CA VAL A 34 11.91 16.07 -2.59
C VAL A 34 12.32 15.11 -1.47
N SER A 35 13.09 15.61 -0.51
CA SER A 35 13.32 14.92 0.75
C SER A 35 12.06 15.00 1.61
N VAL A 36 11.19 13.99 1.53
CA VAL A 36 9.98 13.91 2.35
C VAL A 36 10.34 13.41 3.75
N SER A 37 10.25 14.29 4.75
CA SER A 37 10.46 13.95 6.17
C SER A 37 9.50 12.84 6.66
N PRO A 38 10.00 11.78 7.35
CA PRO A 38 9.21 10.63 7.83
C PRO A 38 8.03 10.94 8.77
N SER A 39 7.98 12.15 9.37
CA SER A 39 6.96 12.56 10.33
C SER A 39 5.63 13.02 9.70
N ALA A 40 5.53 13.11 8.37
CA ALA A 40 4.35 13.64 7.67
C ALA A 40 3.42 12.57 7.07
N TYR A 41 3.78 11.29 7.15
CA TYR A 41 3.02 10.24 6.46
C TYR A 41 1.72 9.90 7.21
N THR A 42 0.59 10.32 6.64
CA THR A 42 -0.75 9.79 6.97
C THR A 42 -1.00 8.49 6.20
N ALA A 43 -1.75 7.56 6.78
CA ALA A 43 -2.18 6.35 6.08
C ALA A 43 -3.03 6.68 4.84
N GLU A 44 -2.68 6.12 3.68
CA GLU A 44 -3.32 6.43 2.39
C GLU A 44 -4.75 5.89 2.24
N ILE A 45 -5.14 4.94 3.09
CA ILE A 45 -6.47 4.34 3.20
C ILE A 45 -6.82 4.28 4.70
N PRO A 46 -7.31 5.40 5.30
CA PRO A 46 -7.49 5.53 6.75
C PRO A 46 -8.39 4.45 7.38
N GLU A 47 -9.37 3.95 6.63
CA GLU A 47 -10.30 2.90 7.08
C GLU A 47 -9.66 1.52 7.25
N LEU A 48 -8.41 1.33 6.78
CA LEU A 48 -7.62 0.13 7.01
C LEU A 48 -6.66 0.26 8.19
N THR A 49 -6.71 1.36 8.94
CA THR A 49 -5.92 1.50 10.16
C THR A 49 -6.58 0.79 11.34
N CYS A 50 -5.80 0.54 12.39
CA CYS A 50 -6.29 -0.04 13.64
C CYS A 50 -6.79 1.01 14.65
N ALA A 51 -6.98 2.26 14.24
CA ALA A 51 -7.43 3.34 15.11
C ALA A 51 -8.80 3.04 15.74
N ALA A 52 -9.73 2.49 14.95
CA ALA A 52 -11.06 2.05 15.44
C ALA A 52 -11.00 0.92 16.48
N HIS A 53 -9.87 0.20 16.55
CA HIS A 53 -9.64 -0.90 17.49
C HIS A 53 -8.67 -0.53 18.63
N GLY A 54 -8.48 0.77 18.86
CA GLY A 54 -7.63 1.30 19.95
C GLY A 54 -6.13 1.29 19.68
N SER A 55 -5.68 0.87 18.48
CA SER A 55 -4.26 0.79 18.13
C SER A 55 -3.92 1.76 16.99
N VAL A 56 -3.78 3.04 17.34
CA VAL A 56 -3.61 4.16 16.39
C VAL A 56 -2.41 3.96 15.46
N LYS A 57 -1.27 3.51 16.00
CA LYS A 57 -0.04 3.27 15.22
C LYS A 57 0.04 1.87 14.61
N GLY A 58 -0.88 0.98 14.99
CA GLY A 58 -0.79 -0.46 14.75
C GLY A 58 0.34 -1.14 15.54
N ALA A 59 0.32 -2.47 15.59
CA ALA A 59 1.37 -3.26 16.24
C ALA A 59 2.57 -3.52 15.31
N ALA A 60 3.78 -3.46 15.85
CA ALA A 60 4.96 -4.04 15.20
C ALA A 60 4.92 -5.58 15.34
N ALA A 61 5.46 -6.29 14.34
CA ALA A 61 5.59 -7.74 14.39
C ALA A 61 7.07 -8.16 14.40
N LYS A 62 7.37 -9.24 15.12
CA LYS A 62 8.67 -9.91 15.01
C LYS A 62 8.73 -10.60 13.65
N LEU A 63 9.70 -10.22 12.83
CA LEU A 63 9.85 -10.77 11.48
C LEU A 63 10.40 -12.20 11.53
N THR A 64 9.73 -13.07 10.79
CA THR A 64 10.11 -14.45 10.47
C THR A 64 11.09 -14.46 9.30
N ALA A 65 10.81 -13.65 8.29
CA ALA A 65 11.64 -13.43 7.12
C ALA A 65 11.53 -11.95 6.69
N ASN A 66 12.60 -11.44 6.10
CA ASN A 66 12.68 -10.04 5.68
C ASN A 66 13.52 -9.91 4.41
N ARG A 67 12.99 -9.21 3.42
CA ARG A 67 13.73 -8.80 2.21
C ARG A 67 13.53 -7.33 1.88
N THR A 68 13.47 -6.49 2.90
CA THR A 68 13.52 -5.05 2.75
C THR A 68 14.86 -4.61 2.17
N ARG A 69 14.82 -3.89 1.06
CA ARG A 69 15.98 -3.22 0.45
C ARG A 69 16.05 -1.77 0.95
N PRO A 70 17.23 -1.28 1.37
CA PRO A 70 17.43 0.14 1.66
C PRO A 70 17.04 1.01 0.45
N GLY A 71 16.39 2.14 0.71
CA GLY A 71 15.95 3.10 -0.32
C GLY A 71 14.56 2.85 -0.91
N ASP A 72 13.96 1.68 -0.70
CA ASP A 72 12.55 1.46 -1.09
C ASP A 72 11.61 2.24 -0.13
N PRO A 73 10.65 3.03 -0.66
CA PRO A 73 9.83 3.96 0.14
C PRO A 73 8.67 3.29 0.90
N ALA A 74 8.37 2.02 0.63
CA ALA A 74 7.19 1.35 1.12
C ALA A 74 7.43 -0.13 1.38
N TYR A 75 6.44 -0.79 2.00
CA TYR A 75 6.50 -2.21 2.28
C TYR A 75 5.12 -2.86 2.24
N MET A 76 5.16 -4.19 2.13
CA MET A 76 4.07 -5.06 2.55
C MET A 76 4.61 -6.17 3.45
N GLU A 77 3.81 -6.55 4.42
CA GLU A 77 4.14 -7.51 5.45
C GLU A 77 2.99 -8.50 5.60
N PHE A 78 3.26 -9.75 5.27
CA PHE A 78 2.31 -10.82 5.44
C PHE A 78 2.39 -11.30 6.87
N ARG A 79 1.29 -11.16 7.61
CA ARG A 79 1.21 -11.58 9.00
C ARG A 79 0.28 -12.77 9.11
N GLN A 80 0.70 -13.73 9.93
CA GLN A 80 -0.14 -14.82 10.36
C GLN A 80 -0.36 -14.70 11.87
N ARG A 81 -1.61 -14.88 12.30
CA ARG A 81 -1.96 -15.04 13.71
C ARG A 81 -2.84 -16.27 13.92
N LEU A 82 -2.84 -16.78 15.14
CA LEU A 82 -3.90 -17.71 15.55
C LEU A 82 -5.21 -16.95 15.67
N SER A 83 -6.32 -17.66 15.46
CA SER A 83 -7.65 -17.09 15.54
C SER A 83 -8.49 -17.97 16.46
N PRO A 84 -8.95 -17.48 17.62
CA PRO A 84 -9.85 -18.23 18.49
C PRO A 84 -11.06 -18.70 17.67
N GLY A 85 -11.36 -20.00 17.74
CA GLY A 85 -12.45 -20.61 16.98
C GLY A 85 -12.15 -20.95 15.52
N ILE A 86 -10.96 -20.62 14.98
CA ILE A 86 -10.54 -21.00 13.62
C ILE A 86 -9.16 -21.67 13.70
N PRO A 87 -9.12 -23.01 13.78
CA PRO A 87 -7.88 -23.76 13.96
C PRO A 87 -6.83 -23.52 12.88
N SER A 88 -7.25 -23.19 11.65
CA SER A 88 -6.32 -22.88 10.56
C SER A 88 -5.56 -21.56 10.76
N GLY A 89 -6.00 -20.68 11.65
CA GLY A 89 -5.46 -19.34 11.85
C GLY A 89 -5.84 -18.37 10.74
N HIS A 90 -5.30 -17.16 10.78
CA HIS A 90 -5.61 -16.11 9.82
C HIS A 90 -4.33 -15.47 9.27
N MET A 91 -4.26 -15.30 7.95
CA MET A 91 -3.20 -14.58 7.25
C MET A 91 -3.77 -13.27 6.68
N TYR A 92 -3.05 -12.17 6.86
CA TYR A 92 -3.45 -10.84 6.41
C TYR A 92 -2.21 -10.03 6.02
N VAL A 93 -2.43 -8.92 5.31
CA VAL A 93 -1.35 -8.04 4.82
C VAL A 93 -1.37 -6.73 5.59
N VAL A 94 -0.21 -6.34 6.09
CA VAL A 94 0.04 -5.00 6.65
C VAL A 94 0.97 -4.26 5.70
N PHE A 95 0.59 -3.07 5.26
CA PHE A 95 1.38 -2.29 4.31
C PHE A 95 1.45 -0.82 4.73
N GLY A 96 2.41 -0.10 4.15
CA GLY A 96 2.61 1.31 4.45
C GLY A 96 3.93 1.85 3.94
N ARG A 97 4.29 3.00 4.47
CA ARG A 97 5.52 3.75 4.19
C ARG A 97 6.65 3.28 5.10
N LEU A 98 7.87 3.31 4.56
CA LEU A 98 9.11 3.13 5.29
C LEU A 98 9.80 4.48 5.52
N ASP A 99 10.57 4.60 6.59
CA ASP A 99 11.59 5.66 6.73
C ASP A 99 12.88 5.28 5.97
N ASP A 100 13.85 6.18 5.92
CA ASP A 100 15.15 5.98 5.26
C ASP A 100 15.96 4.80 5.83
N LYS A 101 15.61 4.36 7.05
CA LYS A 101 16.22 3.20 7.73
C LYS A 101 15.47 1.90 7.44
N GLY A 102 14.41 1.93 6.63
CA GLY A 102 13.58 0.77 6.31
C GLY A 102 12.60 0.38 7.41
N ASN A 103 12.28 1.28 8.34
CA ASN A 103 11.29 1.04 9.40
C ASN A 103 9.90 1.48 8.97
N PRO A 104 8.85 0.68 9.23
CA PRO A 104 7.48 1.10 8.97
C PRO A 104 7.05 2.32 9.80
N VAL A 105 6.67 3.40 9.10
CA VAL A 105 6.11 4.62 9.69
C VAL A 105 4.59 4.67 9.60
N THR A 106 3.99 4.02 8.60
CA THR A 106 2.52 3.80 8.53
C THR A 106 2.19 2.31 8.50
N ARG A 107 1.00 1.95 9.00
CA ARG A 107 0.47 0.58 9.01
C ARG A 107 -1.01 0.58 8.63
N GLN A 108 -1.33 -0.10 7.54
CA GLN A 108 -2.68 -0.34 7.04
C GLN A 108 -2.86 -1.84 6.90
N TYR A 109 -3.99 -2.37 7.35
CA TYR A 109 -4.26 -3.78 7.54
C TYR A 109 -5.36 -4.20 6.58
N ASN A 110 -5.13 -5.27 5.84
CA ASN A 110 -6.11 -5.78 4.89
C ASN A 110 -6.03 -7.31 4.83
N GLY A 111 -7.17 -7.95 5.06
CA GLY A 111 -7.27 -9.42 5.09
C GLY A 111 -8.67 -9.83 4.69
N LEU A 112 -8.80 -10.98 4.03
CA LEU A 112 -10.09 -11.50 3.58
C LEU A 112 -10.69 -12.41 4.63
N PHE A 113 -11.85 -12.05 5.16
CA PHE A 113 -12.57 -12.86 6.15
C PHE A 113 -14.06 -12.98 5.77
N PRO A 114 -14.73 -14.12 5.98
CA PRO A 114 -16.14 -14.23 5.63
C PRO A 114 -17.00 -13.31 6.51
N LYS A 115 -17.96 -12.61 5.90
CA LYS A 115 -18.99 -11.86 6.65
C LYS A 115 -19.85 -12.83 7.46
N GLY A 116 -20.30 -12.40 8.63
CA GLY A 116 -21.13 -13.23 9.52
C GLY A 116 -20.35 -14.17 10.45
N SER A 117 -19.02 -13.99 10.59
CA SER A 117 -18.19 -14.72 11.56
C SER A 117 -18.26 -16.25 11.36
N LEU A 118 -18.61 -17.02 12.40
CA LEU A 118 -18.69 -18.49 12.35
C LEU A 118 -19.72 -19.01 11.33
N LEU A 119 -20.88 -18.35 11.18
CA LEU A 119 -21.86 -18.74 10.16
C LEU A 119 -21.29 -18.55 8.75
N GLY A 120 -20.59 -17.45 8.52
CA GLY A 120 -19.86 -17.20 7.28
C GLY A 120 -18.77 -18.24 7.03
N LEU A 121 -18.04 -18.62 8.08
CA LEU A 121 -16.99 -19.62 8.02
C LEU A 121 -17.51 -20.98 7.58
N TYR A 122 -18.53 -21.52 8.28
CA TYR A 122 -19.10 -22.83 7.94
C TYR A 122 -19.87 -22.78 6.60
N GLY A 123 -20.56 -21.68 6.31
CA GLY A 123 -21.23 -21.47 5.02
C GLY A 123 -20.24 -21.51 3.86
N GLY A 124 -19.05 -20.92 4.02
CA GLY A 124 -18.02 -20.91 3.00
C GLY A 124 -17.30 -22.24 2.76
N ALA A 125 -17.60 -23.27 3.54
CA ALA A 125 -17.24 -24.65 3.18
C ALA A 125 -18.15 -25.23 2.08
N ILE A 126 -19.35 -24.66 1.90
CA ILE A 126 -20.40 -25.18 1.01
C ILE A 126 -20.59 -24.26 -0.21
N ILE A 127 -20.69 -22.94 0.01
CA ILE A 127 -20.96 -21.95 -1.04
C ILE A 127 -20.03 -20.72 -0.90
N PRO A 128 -19.74 -19.98 -1.99
CA PRO A 128 -19.03 -18.71 -1.89
C PRO A 128 -19.77 -17.69 -1.01
N MET A 129 -19.06 -17.08 -0.05
CA MET A 129 -19.62 -16.14 0.93
C MET A 129 -19.14 -14.72 0.69
N PRO A 130 -19.95 -13.68 0.98
CA PRO A 130 -19.47 -12.31 1.06
C PRO A 130 -18.33 -12.17 2.07
N ALA A 131 -17.38 -11.27 1.81
CA ALA A 131 -16.20 -11.08 2.65
C ALA A 131 -16.08 -9.65 3.22
N GLU A 132 -15.45 -9.54 4.38
CA GLU A 132 -14.95 -8.30 4.98
C GLU A 132 -13.45 -8.19 4.71
N LEU A 133 -12.98 -6.95 4.50
CA LEU A 133 -11.61 -6.63 4.13
C LEU A 133 -10.91 -5.72 5.16
N LYS A 134 -11.69 -5.03 6.00
CA LYS A 134 -11.20 -4.17 7.07
C LYS A 134 -10.63 -5.01 8.21
N PRO A 135 -9.64 -4.50 8.97
CA PRO A 135 -9.06 -5.25 10.06
C PRO A 135 -10.10 -5.54 11.15
N SER A 136 -10.02 -6.74 11.71
CA SER A 136 -10.70 -7.09 12.94
C SER A 136 -9.92 -6.62 14.17
N TYR A 137 -10.57 -6.59 15.33
CA TYR A 137 -9.90 -6.35 16.61
C TYR A 137 -8.68 -7.27 16.81
N SER A 138 -8.80 -8.55 16.42
CA SER A 138 -7.73 -9.54 16.53
C SER A 138 -6.55 -9.26 15.62
N ASP A 139 -6.75 -8.71 14.42
CA ASP A 139 -5.64 -8.35 13.52
C ASP A 139 -4.78 -7.22 14.07
N CYS A 140 -5.43 -6.34 14.85
CA CYS A 140 -4.83 -5.16 15.47
C CYS A 140 -4.14 -5.44 16.81
N ASN A 141 -4.66 -6.40 17.59
CA ASN A 141 -4.28 -6.58 18.99
C ASN A 141 -3.65 -7.93 19.31
N PHE A 142 -3.80 -8.95 18.48
CA PHE A 142 -3.24 -10.27 18.80
C PHE A 142 -1.81 -10.40 18.30
N THR A 143 -1.01 -11.16 19.06
CA THR A 143 0.37 -11.46 18.71
C THR A 143 0.43 -12.21 17.38
N THR A 144 1.27 -11.70 16.49
CA THR A 144 1.61 -12.35 15.22
C THR A 144 2.48 -13.58 15.49
N GLY A 145 2.08 -14.74 14.94
CA GLY A 145 2.84 -15.99 15.01
C GLY A 145 4.00 -16.03 14.00
N ALA A 146 3.79 -15.46 12.82
CA ALA A 146 4.84 -15.27 11.81
C ALA A 146 4.59 -14.02 10.96
N ALA A 147 5.67 -13.34 10.56
CA ALA A 147 5.61 -12.16 9.71
C ALA A 147 6.68 -12.18 8.61
N TYR A 148 6.29 -11.95 7.37
CA TYR A 148 7.19 -11.87 6.21
C TYR A 148 7.11 -10.49 5.60
N ARG A 149 8.20 -9.71 5.65
CA ARG A 149 8.24 -8.34 5.11
C ARG A 149 9.01 -8.27 3.79
N VAL A 150 8.43 -7.54 2.85
CA VAL A 150 9.02 -7.20 1.55
C VAL A 150 8.90 -5.70 1.34
N SER A 151 9.98 -5.04 0.94
CA SER A 151 9.92 -3.64 0.54
C SER A 151 9.42 -3.49 -0.89
N LEU A 152 8.81 -2.34 -1.17
CA LEU A 152 8.17 -2.01 -2.42
C LEU A 152 8.77 -0.72 -2.96
N THR A 153 9.06 -0.71 -4.26
CA THR A 153 9.29 0.55 -4.99
C THR A 153 8.00 1.38 -4.99
N GLU A 154 8.09 2.68 -5.28
CA GLU A 154 6.90 3.53 -5.35
C GLU A 154 5.88 2.99 -6.36
N ALA A 155 6.34 2.53 -7.54
CA ALA A 155 5.48 1.95 -8.56
C ALA A 155 4.77 0.67 -8.07
N GLN A 156 5.46 -0.19 -7.31
CA GLN A 156 4.86 -1.38 -6.71
C GLN A 156 3.82 -1.00 -5.65
N TYR A 157 4.11 0.02 -4.84
CA TYR A 157 3.20 0.48 -3.80
C TYR A 157 1.93 1.11 -4.38
N GLN A 158 2.03 1.92 -5.44
CA GLN A 158 0.86 2.47 -6.11
C GLN A 158 -0.03 1.38 -6.73
N ARG A 159 0.56 0.31 -7.29
CA ARG A 159 -0.19 -0.87 -7.75
C ARG A 159 -0.88 -1.59 -6.60
N LEU A 160 -0.22 -1.73 -5.44
CA LEU A 160 -0.83 -2.30 -4.24
C LEU A 160 -2.05 -1.47 -3.81
N LEU A 161 -1.90 -0.15 -3.68
CA LEU A 161 -2.99 0.75 -3.28
C LEU A 161 -4.17 0.68 -4.26
N SER A 162 -3.90 0.66 -5.57
CA SER A 162 -4.94 0.50 -6.58
C SER A 162 -5.69 -0.83 -6.42
N LYS A 163 -4.95 -1.95 -6.25
CA LYS A 163 -5.54 -3.27 -6.05
C LYS A 163 -6.38 -3.35 -4.78
N VAL A 164 -5.88 -2.79 -3.67
CA VAL A 164 -6.61 -2.75 -2.40
C VAL A 164 -7.89 -1.92 -2.52
N ARG A 165 -7.84 -0.74 -3.16
CA ARG A 165 -9.05 0.09 -3.38
C ARG A 165 -10.07 -0.61 -4.27
N ALA A 166 -9.63 -1.29 -5.32
CA ALA A 166 -10.52 -2.09 -6.18
C ALA A 166 -11.21 -3.21 -5.40
N ASN A 167 -10.46 -3.92 -4.55
CA ASN A 167 -11.02 -4.97 -3.69
C ASN A 167 -11.96 -4.40 -2.62
N LEU A 168 -11.68 -3.23 -2.05
CA LEU A 168 -12.60 -2.58 -1.11
C LEU A 168 -13.92 -2.17 -1.76
N ALA A 169 -13.87 -1.68 -2.99
CA ALA A 169 -15.05 -1.33 -3.78
C ALA A 169 -15.85 -2.58 -4.20
N ASN A 170 -15.15 -3.66 -4.55
CA ASN A 170 -15.75 -4.93 -4.98
C ASN A 170 -15.08 -6.12 -4.26
N PRO A 171 -15.49 -6.44 -3.02
CA PRO A 171 -14.86 -7.50 -2.26
C PRO A 171 -14.98 -8.87 -2.95
N PRO A 172 -13.88 -9.63 -3.08
CA PRO A 172 -13.96 -10.96 -3.64
C PRO A 172 -14.74 -11.89 -2.71
N LEU A 173 -15.41 -12.89 -3.28
CA LEU A 173 -16.10 -13.91 -2.50
C LEU A 173 -15.09 -14.79 -1.77
N TRP A 174 -15.42 -15.15 -0.54
CA TRP A 174 -14.64 -16.02 0.33
C TRP A 174 -15.13 -17.47 0.22
N THR A 175 -14.20 -18.41 0.14
CA THR A 175 -14.47 -19.86 0.23
C THR A 175 -13.39 -20.54 1.05
N MET A 176 -13.76 -21.50 1.90
CA MET A 176 -12.82 -22.14 2.84
C MET A 176 -11.66 -22.83 2.13
N PHE A 177 -11.97 -23.64 1.11
CA PHE A 177 -11.01 -24.45 0.36
C PHE A 177 -10.65 -23.86 -1.02
N GLY A 178 -11.01 -22.59 -1.27
CA GLY A 178 -10.80 -21.92 -2.54
C GLY A 178 -10.03 -20.62 -2.37
N PHE A 179 -10.72 -19.50 -2.49
CA PHE A 179 -10.18 -18.16 -2.29
C PHE A 179 -10.47 -17.68 -0.87
N ASN A 180 -9.49 -17.82 0.02
CA ASN A 180 -9.58 -17.42 1.44
C ASN A 180 -8.52 -16.37 1.79
N CYS A 181 -8.27 -16.17 3.10
CA CYS A 181 -7.30 -15.21 3.61
C CYS A 181 -5.89 -15.42 3.05
N ASN A 182 -5.47 -16.66 2.86
CA ASN A 182 -4.14 -17.01 2.36
C ASN A 182 -3.99 -16.63 0.88
N ASN A 183 -4.95 -17.04 0.05
CA ASN A 183 -4.91 -16.78 -1.39
C ASN A 183 -5.09 -15.29 -1.69
N TYR A 184 -5.93 -14.60 -0.90
CA TYR A 184 -6.07 -13.17 -0.97
C TYR A 184 -4.75 -12.46 -0.67
N ALA A 185 -4.09 -12.82 0.43
CA ALA A 185 -2.78 -12.26 0.80
C ALA A 185 -1.74 -12.51 -0.30
N ALA A 186 -1.62 -13.75 -0.79
CA ALA A 186 -0.73 -14.08 -1.90
C ALA A 186 -1.06 -13.27 -3.17
N SER A 187 -2.35 -13.06 -3.48
CA SER A 187 -2.76 -12.25 -4.62
C SER A 187 -2.29 -10.80 -4.50
N LEU A 188 -2.26 -10.20 -3.31
CA LEU A 188 -1.69 -8.87 -3.12
C LEU A 188 -0.17 -8.90 -3.35
N GLY A 189 0.51 -9.97 -2.93
CA GLY A 189 1.95 -10.14 -3.09
C GLY A 189 2.46 -10.16 -4.52
N THR A 190 1.60 -10.43 -5.51
CA THR A 190 1.99 -10.43 -6.93
C THR A 190 2.52 -9.07 -7.40
N VAL A 191 2.12 -7.95 -6.75
CA VAL A 191 2.63 -6.61 -7.06
C VAL A 191 4.15 -6.50 -6.82
N ALA A 192 4.66 -7.31 -5.89
CA ALA A 192 6.06 -7.42 -5.53
C ALA A 192 6.79 -8.56 -6.26
N GLY A 193 6.11 -9.25 -7.18
CA GLY A 193 6.64 -10.42 -7.87
C GLY A 193 6.68 -11.70 -7.04
N LEU A 194 5.93 -11.75 -5.92
CA LEU A 194 5.85 -12.96 -5.10
C LEU A 194 4.92 -13.99 -5.75
N VAL A 195 5.26 -15.26 -5.53
CA VAL A 195 4.57 -16.43 -6.09
C VAL A 195 3.79 -17.14 -4.99
N GLU A 196 2.54 -17.50 -5.29
CA GLU A 196 1.69 -18.30 -4.41
C GLU A 196 2.22 -19.75 -4.29
N PRO A 197 2.20 -20.40 -3.11
CA PRO A 197 2.58 -21.81 -3.00
C PRO A 197 1.63 -22.69 -3.81
N SER A 198 2.16 -23.76 -4.42
CA SER A 198 1.36 -24.71 -5.19
C SER A 198 0.27 -25.37 -4.35
N ASN A 199 0.57 -25.71 -3.09
CA ASN A 199 -0.43 -26.18 -2.14
C ASN A 199 -1.21 -25.01 -1.52
N ARG A 200 -2.31 -24.65 -2.19
CA ARG A 200 -3.18 -23.54 -1.80
C ARG A 200 -4.10 -23.83 -0.61
N ALA A 201 -4.21 -25.09 -0.20
CA ALA A 201 -5.12 -25.56 0.85
C ALA A 201 -4.48 -25.64 2.25
N LEU A 202 -3.22 -25.20 2.39
CA LEU A 202 -2.55 -25.20 3.69
C LEU A 202 -3.29 -24.30 4.69
N PRO A 203 -3.39 -24.70 5.97
CA PRO A 203 -3.86 -23.80 7.02
C PRO A 203 -2.89 -22.61 7.13
N SER A 204 -3.40 -21.44 7.50
CA SER A 204 -2.65 -20.18 7.56
C SER A 204 -1.32 -20.30 8.33
N PHE A 205 -1.30 -21.02 9.46
CA PHE A 205 -0.09 -21.25 10.26
C PHE A 205 1.01 -22.04 9.54
N ALA A 206 0.68 -22.83 8.51
CA ALA A 206 1.63 -23.53 7.66
C ALA A 206 1.87 -22.79 6.34
N TYR A 207 0.81 -22.18 5.78
CA TYR A 207 0.82 -21.48 4.51
C TYR A 207 1.86 -20.36 4.48
N ILE A 208 1.97 -19.56 5.54
CA ILE A 208 2.95 -18.46 5.59
C ILE A 208 4.39 -18.95 5.43
N TYR A 209 4.73 -20.12 5.98
CA TYR A 209 6.08 -20.69 5.82
C TYR A 209 6.30 -21.25 4.42
N ALA A 210 5.29 -21.91 3.84
CA ALA A 210 5.36 -22.34 2.44
C ALA A 210 5.49 -21.13 1.49
N TYR A 211 4.83 -20.02 1.81
CA TYR A 211 4.91 -18.77 1.05
C TYR A 211 6.29 -18.11 1.15
N ILE A 212 6.90 -18.11 2.33
CA ILE A 212 8.29 -17.67 2.50
C ILE A 212 9.24 -18.57 1.66
N GLU A 213 9.06 -19.88 1.75
CA GLU A 213 9.94 -20.87 1.11
C GLU A 213 9.89 -20.84 -0.43
N VAL A 214 8.69 -20.80 -1.03
CA VAL A 214 8.55 -20.73 -2.50
C VAL A 214 9.11 -19.43 -3.09
N ASN A 215 9.21 -18.37 -2.28
CA ASN A 215 9.80 -17.08 -2.67
C ASN A 215 11.31 -16.99 -2.38
N GLY A 216 11.94 -18.10 -2.00
CA GLY A 216 13.39 -18.25 -1.83
C GLY A 216 13.94 -17.74 -0.50
N ASP A 217 13.07 -17.43 0.47
CA ASP A 217 13.49 -16.93 1.78
C ASP A 217 13.47 -18.05 2.83
N LYS A 218 14.30 -17.91 3.87
CA LYS A 218 14.45 -18.95 4.89
C LYS A 218 13.37 -18.82 5.96
N LYS A 219 12.67 -19.92 6.23
CA LYS A 219 11.90 -20.08 7.47
C LYS A 219 12.85 -20.20 8.68
N PRO A 220 12.43 -19.79 9.90
CA PRO A 220 13.19 -20.05 11.11
C PRO A 220 13.43 -21.57 11.25
N PRO A 221 14.55 -21.99 11.85
CA PRO A 221 14.75 -23.39 12.18
C PRO A 221 13.57 -23.89 13.04
N ALA A 222 13.13 -25.13 12.79
CA ALA A 222 12.07 -25.74 13.59
C ALA A 222 12.45 -25.67 15.07
N LYS A 223 11.54 -25.16 15.92
CA LYS A 223 11.74 -25.26 17.37
C LYS A 223 11.83 -26.75 17.69
N LYS A 224 12.93 -27.18 18.32
CA LYS A 224 13.01 -28.51 18.91
C LYS A 224 11.82 -28.67 19.87
N PRO A 225 11.11 -29.80 19.88
CA PRO A 225 10.15 -30.07 20.93
C PRO A 225 10.89 -29.98 22.28
N VAL A 226 10.31 -29.25 23.22
CA VAL A 226 10.72 -29.21 24.62
C VAL A 226 10.10 -30.42 25.31
#